data_AF-A0A101FP67-F1
#
_entry.id   AF-A0A101FP67-F1
#
_cell.length_a   1.000
_cell.length_b   1.000
_cell.length_c   1.000
_cell.angle_alpha   90.00
_cell.angle_beta   90.00
_cell.angle_gamma   90.00
#
_symmetry.space_group_name_H-M   'P 1'
#
loop_
_entity.id
_entity.type
_entity.pdbx_description
1 polymer ?
#
loop_
_entity_poly.entity_id
_entity_poly.type
_entity_poly.pdbx_seq_one_letter_code
_entity_poly.pdbx_strand_id
1 'polypeptide(L)'
;QYIVFGALAAVALQAAYHFLALWLNRDEVTDSTRRLVAAGGLGYFALVTAFYVYASAGALPITAARVVPIEVVHRAEKISAYEPSFKQRMEYARDALKIVKDYPITGLGGGGWNALYHRYQSSLYWTTETHNHFFQTWVEAGTIGFLALLGVWASFVVLLVRFWRWHSGEGLRASVTGAAVGVLALGLHSAFDFDLSLPALSFLLFALFGAIRGGAAGAIAAATAPAAASTATATAAAEPKSGSKAGKSGRTPFRQALQKGNHPAPATPAWLITAAVIGLAAGLALLLPARNFYAAGTVGAMGARALLNKDLETAKRCYTEAHRLDPFTASYAADLAQVYAAESVAEDDAIKHYRAIKLAQEAARAEPYNPRVRAVLVNVYLVLREPLLAAEEAEALLEANPMLASSYELAAAARVEAARYYLRLGKDDLARPLLRPLEDLVREMEKKRIEVTPKFRLYQGEIDTIAGRLTAARENLEEAAQQRDTELEAKAWLALALELAGDSDRSRELASELREKSPKFHELYETLRKESSSWPSSR
;
A
#
# COMPACT_ATOMS: atom_id res chain seq x y z
N GLN A 1 2.12 22.11 17.54
CA GLN A 1 1.83 22.03 18.99
C GLN A 1 1.84 20.58 19.49
N TYR A 2 1.06 19.66 18.91
CA TYR A 2 1.04 18.25 19.32
C TYR A 2 2.38 17.51 19.25
N ILE A 3 3.24 17.82 18.26
CA ILE A 3 4.59 17.24 18.15
C ILE A 3 5.46 17.62 19.36
N VAL A 4 5.35 18.87 19.83
CA VAL A 4 6.12 19.37 20.98
C VAL A 4 5.64 18.70 22.27
N PHE A 5 4.31 18.58 22.46
CA PHE A 5 3.75 17.84 23.60
C PHE A 5 4.12 16.36 23.58
N GLY A 6 4.09 15.72 22.40
CA GLY A 6 4.51 14.34 22.23
C GLY A 6 6.00 14.15 22.54
N ALA A 7 6.87 15.05 22.07
CA ALA A 7 8.29 15.02 22.37
C ALA A 7 8.58 15.23 23.86
N LEU A 8 7.91 16.19 24.51
CA LEU A 8 8.04 16.43 25.94
C LEU A 8 7.54 15.23 26.76
N ALA A 9 6.41 14.63 26.37
CA ALA A 9 5.89 13.44 27.03
C ALA A 9 6.85 12.24 26.86
N ALA A 10 7.42 12.05 25.68
CA ALA A 10 8.41 10.99 25.43
C ALA A 10 9.68 11.19 26.27
N VAL A 11 10.20 12.42 26.36
CA VAL A 11 11.36 12.76 27.21
C VAL A 11 11.03 12.53 28.69
N ALA A 12 9.85 12.95 29.15
CA ALA A 12 9.42 12.75 30.53
C ALA A 12 9.24 11.26 30.88
N LEU A 13 8.62 10.47 30.00
CA LEU A 13 8.47 9.03 30.16
C LEU A 13 9.82 8.31 30.12
N GLN A 14 10.72 8.71 29.23
CA GLN A 14 12.07 8.15 29.15
C GLN A 14 12.89 8.48 30.40
N ALA A 15 12.77 9.70 30.92
CA ALA A 15 13.40 10.10 32.17
C ALA A 15 12.84 9.31 33.35
N ALA A 16 11.51 9.16 33.44
CA ALA A 16 10.86 8.35 34.46
C ALA A 16 11.31 6.89 34.41
N TYR A 17 11.37 6.29 33.21
CA TYR A 17 11.91 4.94 33.01
C TYR A 17 13.37 4.83 33.44
N HIS A 18 14.21 5.81 33.05
CA HIS A 18 15.63 5.82 33.41
C HIS A 18 15.85 5.92 34.92
N PHE A 19 15.16 6.83 35.60
CA PHE A 19 15.27 6.97 37.06
C PHE A 19 14.67 5.78 37.80
N LEU A 20 13.58 5.19 37.29
CA LEU A 20 13.01 3.95 37.82
C LEU A 20 14.01 2.78 37.70
N ALA A 21 14.67 2.65 36.55
CA ALA A 21 15.69 1.61 36.33
C ALA A 21 16.92 1.82 37.22
N LEU A 22 17.40 3.05 37.36
CA LEU A 22 18.50 3.39 38.27
C LEU A 22 18.14 3.09 39.73
N TRP A 23 16.91 3.38 40.15
CA TRP A 23 16.43 3.09 41.48
C TRP A 23 16.32 1.58 41.72
N LEU A 24 15.71 0.83 40.78
CA LEU A 24 15.56 -0.63 40.86
C LEU A 24 16.91 -1.37 40.93
N ASN A 25 17.95 -0.82 40.31
CA ASN A 25 19.30 -1.40 40.31
C ASN A 25 20.15 -1.07 41.55
N ARG A 26 19.63 -0.32 42.53
CA ARG A 26 20.35 -0.10 43.79
C ARG A 26 20.36 -1.38 44.63
N ASP A 27 21.48 -1.64 45.31
CA ASP A 27 21.67 -2.82 46.17
C ASP A 27 20.69 -2.83 47.36
N GLU A 28 20.17 -1.67 47.76
CA GLU A 28 19.18 -1.49 48.83
C GLU A 28 17.77 -1.97 48.45
N VAL A 29 17.47 -2.11 47.15
CA VAL A 29 16.14 -2.52 46.68
C VAL A 29 16.04 -4.04 46.70
N THR A 30 15.19 -4.57 47.58
CA THR A 30 14.97 -6.01 47.73
C THR A 30 14.49 -6.67 46.43
N ASP A 31 14.90 -7.92 46.20
CA ASP A 31 14.49 -8.69 45.03
C ASP A 31 12.98 -8.91 44.95
N SER A 32 12.29 -8.91 46.09
CA SER A 32 10.83 -8.94 46.18
C SER A 32 10.19 -7.76 45.43
N THR A 33 10.74 -6.57 45.59
CA THR A 33 10.27 -5.35 44.92
C THR A 33 10.58 -5.38 43.42
N ARG A 34 11.77 -5.85 43.04
CA ARG A 34 12.14 -6.02 41.62
C ARG A 34 11.22 -7.01 40.92
N ARG A 35 10.91 -8.14 41.57
CA ARG A 35 9.97 -9.16 41.10
C ARG A 35 8.54 -8.62 41.01
N LEU A 36 8.10 -7.82 41.97
CA LEU A 36 6.78 -7.19 41.95
C LEU A 36 6.63 -6.23 40.76
N VAL A 37 7.63 -5.39 40.48
CA VAL A 37 7.60 -4.48 39.32
C VAL A 37 7.63 -5.26 38.01
N ALA A 38 8.48 -6.30 37.91
CA ALA A 38 8.51 -7.17 36.74
C ALA A 38 7.18 -7.92 36.53
N ALA A 39 6.60 -8.48 37.60
CA ALA A 39 5.31 -9.17 37.57
C ALA A 39 4.16 -8.20 37.27
N GLY A 40 4.21 -6.96 37.75
CA GLY A 40 3.26 -5.90 37.42
C GLY A 40 3.34 -5.51 35.94
N GLY A 41 4.55 -5.41 35.38
CA GLY A 41 4.76 -5.18 33.94
C GLY A 41 4.26 -6.34 33.07
N LEU A 42 4.58 -7.58 33.46
CA LEU A 42 4.08 -8.80 32.81
C LEU A 42 2.56 -8.94 32.94
N GLY A 43 2.00 -8.63 34.10
CA GLY A 43 0.56 -8.64 34.37
C GLY A 43 -0.17 -7.58 33.57
N TYR A 44 0.38 -6.36 33.46
CA TYR A 44 -0.14 -5.31 32.59
C TYR A 44 -0.08 -5.73 31.12
N PHE A 45 1.05 -6.27 30.65
CA PHE A 45 1.19 -6.77 29.28
C PHE A 45 0.21 -7.90 28.98
N ALA A 46 0.06 -8.87 29.90
CA ALA A 46 -0.89 -9.97 29.78
C ALA A 46 -2.34 -9.44 29.80
N LEU A 47 -2.66 -8.46 30.63
CA LEU A 47 -3.98 -7.85 30.71
C LEU A 47 -4.31 -7.04 29.44
N VAL A 48 -3.38 -6.24 28.93
CA VAL A 48 -3.54 -5.51 27.66
C VAL A 48 -3.68 -6.48 26.51
N THR A 49 -2.85 -7.52 26.44
CA THR A 49 -2.92 -8.56 25.40
C THR A 49 -4.22 -9.34 25.50
N ALA A 50 -4.61 -9.78 26.70
CA ALA A 50 -5.87 -10.48 26.93
C ALA A 50 -7.06 -9.59 26.60
N PHE A 51 -7.05 -8.31 26.98
CA PHE A 51 -8.07 -7.34 26.60
C PHE A 51 -8.15 -7.17 25.09
N TYR A 52 -7.01 -7.06 24.39
CA TYR A 52 -6.97 -6.92 22.94
C TYR A 52 -7.48 -8.19 22.23
N VAL A 53 -7.03 -9.36 22.65
CA VAL A 53 -7.48 -10.67 22.15
C VAL A 53 -8.97 -10.86 22.42
N TYR A 54 -9.43 -10.52 23.63
CA TYR A 54 -10.82 -10.65 24.05
C TYR A 54 -11.76 -9.66 23.34
N ALA A 55 -11.35 -8.41 23.21
CA ALA A 55 -12.07 -7.39 22.45
C ALA A 55 -12.11 -7.78 20.96
N SER A 56 -10.99 -8.22 20.38
CA SER A 56 -10.92 -8.69 18.98
C SER A 56 -11.67 -10.00 18.72
N ALA A 57 -11.90 -10.83 19.74
CA ALA A 57 -12.70 -12.06 19.65
C ALA A 57 -14.21 -11.81 19.83
N GLY A 58 -14.64 -10.57 20.08
CA GLY A 58 -16.06 -10.19 20.19
C GLY A 58 -16.82 -10.85 21.35
N ALA A 59 -16.15 -11.43 22.34
CA ALA A 59 -16.76 -12.31 23.34
C ALA A 59 -16.90 -11.65 24.71
N LEU A 60 -17.69 -10.58 24.85
CA LEU A 60 -18.08 -10.07 26.17
C LEU A 60 -19.30 -10.83 26.72
N PRO A 61 -19.20 -11.62 27.82
CA PRO A 61 -20.36 -12.15 28.51
C PRO A 61 -21.22 -10.99 29.03
N ILE A 62 -22.53 -11.14 28.91
CA ILE A 62 -23.56 -10.18 29.37
C ILE A 62 -23.39 -9.78 30.85
N THR A 63 -22.70 -10.59 31.65
CA THR A 63 -22.38 -10.31 33.06
C THR A 63 -21.28 -9.25 33.24
N ALA A 64 -20.33 -9.13 32.31
CA ALA A 64 -19.27 -8.11 32.36
C ALA A 64 -19.79 -6.70 32.04
N ALA A 65 -20.86 -6.60 31.23
CA ALA A 65 -21.52 -5.33 30.89
C ALA A 65 -22.18 -4.62 32.09
N ARG A 66 -22.36 -5.31 33.23
CA ARG A 66 -22.96 -4.72 34.45
C ARG A 66 -21.95 -4.02 35.37
N VAL A 67 -20.65 -4.30 35.23
CA VAL A 67 -19.60 -3.80 36.14
C VAL A 67 -18.64 -2.84 35.44
N VAL A 68 -18.69 -2.79 34.11
CA VAL A 68 -17.78 -2.01 33.26
C VAL A 68 -18.44 -0.66 32.89
N PRO A 69 -17.73 0.48 32.96
CA PRO A 69 -18.28 1.79 32.60
C PRO A 69 -18.87 1.81 31.18
N ILE A 70 -19.96 2.56 30.99
CA ILE A 70 -20.69 2.64 29.72
C ILE A 70 -19.79 3.04 28.54
N GLU A 71 -18.75 3.86 28.76
CA GLU A 71 -17.80 4.24 27.69
C GLU A 71 -16.90 3.08 27.24
N VAL A 72 -16.67 2.08 28.09
CA VAL A 72 -15.88 0.87 27.77
C VAL A 72 -16.77 -0.16 27.08
N VAL A 73 -18.04 -0.28 27.48
CA VAL A 73 -19.04 -1.09 26.78
C VAL A 73 -19.25 -0.57 25.35
N HIS A 74 -19.44 0.74 25.17
CA HIS A 74 -19.55 1.35 23.85
C HIS A 74 -18.27 1.26 22.99
N ARG A 75 -17.08 1.16 23.61
CA ARG A 75 -15.83 0.89 22.88
C ARG A 75 -15.68 -0.58 22.49
N ALA A 76 -16.16 -1.50 23.32
CA ALA A 76 -16.08 -2.92 23.01
C ALA A 76 -17.19 -3.38 22.03
N GLU A 77 -18.36 -2.76 22.05
CA GLU A 77 -19.41 -2.92 21.03
C GLU A 77 -18.92 -2.45 19.65
N LYS A 78 -18.14 -1.36 19.64
CA LYS A 78 -17.42 -0.91 18.45
C LYS A 78 -16.46 -2.01 17.99
N ILE A 79 -15.52 -2.49 18.79
CA ILE A 79 -14.47 -3.49 18.42
C ILE A 79 -15.00 -4.92 18.11
N SER A 80 -16.32 -5.17 18.10
CA SER A 80 -16.89 -6.50 17.85
C SER A 80 -16.56 -7.08 16.45
N ALA A 81 -16.73 -8.39 16.24
CA ALA A 81 -16.58 -9.03 14.93
C ALA A 81 -17.57 -8.51 13.85
N TYR A 82 -18.50 -7.62 14.24
CA TYR A 82 -19.40 -6.86 13.38
C TYR A 82 -18.85 -5.47 13.02
N GLU A 83 -17.67 -5.07 13.51
CA GLU A 83 -17.06 -3.79 13.16
C GLU A 83 -16.62 -3.80 11.69
N PRO A 84 -17.04 -2.80 10.89
CA PRO A 84 -16.67 -2.71 9.48
C PRO A 84 -15.16 -2.80 9.24
N SER A 85 -14.36 -2.28 10.18
CA SER A 85 -12.89 -2.27 10.16
C SER A 85 -12.28 -3.68 10.17
N PHE A 86 -12.77 -4.58 11.02
CA PHE A 86 -12.26 -5.94 11.16
C PHE A 86 -12.67 -6.81 9.98
N LYS A 87 -13.93 -6.71 9.54
CA LYS A 87 -14.42 -7.41 8.35
C LYS A 87 -13.62 -7.02 7.10
N GLN A 88 -13.32 -5.72 6.93
CA GLN A 88 -12.46 -5.23 5.86
C GLN A 88 -11.05 -5.81 5.93
N ARG A 89 -10.40 -5.86 7.10
CA ARG A 89 -9.07 -6.49 7.24
C ARG A 89 -9.08 -7.98 6.87
N MET A 90 -10.15 -8.70 7.19
CA MET A 90 -10.30 -10.10 6.76
C MET A 90 -10.49 -10.23 5.24
N GLU A 91 -11.18 -9.28 4.62
CA GLU A 91 -11.27 -9.18 3.15
C GLU A 91 -9.89 -8.89 2.54
N TYR A 92 -9.10 -7.97 3.11
CA TYR A 92 -7.74 -7.67 2.67
C TYR A 92 -6.84 -8.90 2.74
N ALA A 93 -6.91 -9.66 3.84
CA ALA A 93 -6.17 -10.90 4.00
C ALA A 93 -6.54 -11.94 2.92
N ARG A 94 -7.83 -12.10 2.61
CA ARG A 94 -8.27 -13.02 1.54
C ARG A 94 -7.79 -12.56 0.18
N ASP A 95 -7.83 -11.27 -0.11
CA ASP A 95 -7.37 -10.72 -1.39
C ASP A 95 -5.84 -10.80 -1.52
N ALA A 96 -5.10 -10.59 -0.42
CA ALA A 96 -3.66 -10.79 -0.35
C ALA A 96 -3.28 -12.26 -0.66
N LEU A 97 -4.04 -13.23 -0.14
CA LEU A 97 -3.83 -14.65 -0.46
C LEU A 97 -4.07 -14.98 -1.93
N LYS A 98 -5.02 -14.32 -2.61
CA LYS A 98 -5.20 -14.48 -4.06
C LYS A 98 -3.97 -13.96 -4.82
N ILE A 99 -3.43 -12.82 -4.41
CA ILE A 99 -2.21 -12.24 -5.01
C ILE A 99 -1.01 -13.18 -4.79
N VAL A 100 -0.81 -13.66 -3.56
CA VAL A 100 0.25 -14.61 -3.22
C VAL A 100 0.16 -15.88 -4.06
N LYS A 101 -1.06 -16.37 -4.32
CA LYS A 101 -1.26 -17.57 -5.16
C LYS A 101 -0.75 -17.35 -6.59
N ASP A 102 -0.92 -16.15 -7.13
CA ASP A 102 -0.49 -15.82 -8.49
C ASP A 102 1.00 -15.43 -8.56
N TYR A 103 1.56 -14.89 -7.48
CA TYR A 103 2.97 -14.45 -7.37
C TYR A 103 3.71 -15.05 -6.15
N PRO A 104 3.83 -16.39 -6.03
CA PRO A 104 4.18 -17.03 -4.76
C PRO A 104 5.66 -16.93 -4.36
N ILE A 105 6.58 -16.85 -5.31
CA ILE A 105 8.02 -17.03 -5.02
C ILE A 105 8.63 -15.74 -4.48
N THR A 106 8.68 -14.71 -5.33
CA THR A 106 9.32 -13.42 -5.03
C THR A 106 8.33 -12.32 -4.67
N GLY A 107 7.02 -12.58 -4.82
CA GLY A 107 6.00 -11.55 -4.68
C GLY A 107 6.07 -10.53 -5.81
N LEU A 108 5.55 -9.34 -5.53
CA LEU A 108 5.40 -8.23 -6.48
C LEU A 108 6.44 -7.12 -6.33
N GLY A 109 7.34 -7.21 -5.35
CA GLY A 109 8.19 -6.11 -4.92
C GLY A 109 7.48 -5.15 -3.94
N GLY A 110 8.26 -4.23 -3.36
CA GLY A 110 7.73 -3.24 -2.42
C GLY A 110 6.69 -2.33 -3.06
N GLY A 111 5.56 -2.09 -2.39
CA GLY A 111 4.39 -1.39 -2.93
C GLY A 111 3.49 -2.25 -3.81
N GLY A 112 3.83 -3.54 -4.00
CA GLY A 112 3.09 -4.45 -4.88
C GLY A 112 1.63 -4.67 -4.49
N TRP A 113 1.30 -4.57 -3.19
CA TRP A 113 -0.10 -4.56 -2.74
C TRP A 113 -0.86 -3.39 -3.36
N ASN A 114 -0.43 -2.15 -3.11
CA ASN A 114 -1.09 -0.93 -3.57
C ASN A 114 -1.22 -0.89 -5.11
N ALA A 115 -0.22 -1.42 -5.81
CA ALA A 115 -0.21 -1.49 -7.27
C ALA A 115 -1.25 -2.45 -7.87
N LEU A 116 -1.64 -3.52 -7.17
CA LEU A 116 -2.39 -4.63 -7.77
C LEU A 116 -3.70 -5.00 -7.08
N TYR A 117 -3.91 -4.64 -5.80
CA TYR A 117 -5.04 -5.15 -5.02
C TYR A 117 -6.41 -4.86 -5.64
N HIS A 118 -6.57 -3.73 -6.34
CA HIS A 118 -7.83 -3.36 -7.01
C HIS A 118 -8.31 -4.45 -7.98
N ARG A 119 -7.38 -5.19 -8.63
CA ARG A 119 -7.71 -6.31 -9.51
C ARG A 119 -8.26 -7.53 -8.75
N TYR A 120 -7.79 -7.73 -7.53
CA TYR A 120 -8.08 -8.91 -6.70
C TYR A 120 -9.21 -8.70 -5.69
N GLN A 121 -9.60 -7.44 -5.46
CA GLN A 121 -10.50 -7.05 -4.40
C GLN A 121 -11.83 -7.82 -4.47
N SER A 122 -12.27 -8.37 -3.33
CA SER A 122 -13.54 -9.11 -3.23
C SER A 122 -14.77 -8.22 -3.16
N SER A 123 -14.57 -6.98 -2.70
CA SER A 123 -15.56 -5.93 -2.55
C SER A 123 -14.86 -4.61 -2.89
N LEU A 124 -15.63 -3.56 -3.14
CA LEU A 124 -15.07 -2.26 -3.49
C LEU A 124 -14.52 -1.56 -2.23
N TYR A 125 -13.20 -1.41 -2.12
CA TYR A 125 -12.54 -0.72 -1.01
C TYR A 125 -11.24 -0.03 -1.44
N TRP A 126 -10.72 0.87 -0.58
CA TRP A 126 -9.49 1.60 -0.82
C TRP A 126 -8.57 1.53 0.39
N THR A 127 -7.36 1.05 0.17
CA THR A 127 -6.30 1.01 1.18
C THR A 127 -4.94 1.09 0.49
N THR A 128 -3.92 1.57 1.20
CA THR A 128 -2.53 1.52 0.75
C THR A 128 -1.79 0.29 1.26
N GLU A 129 -2.33 -0.38 2.28
CA GLU A 129 -1.68 -1.50 2.98
C GLU A 129 -2.68 -2.63 3.25
N THR A 130 -2.15 -3.84 3.43
CA THR A 130 -2.96 -5.01 3.87
C THR A 130 -3.45 -4.90 5.32
N HIS A 131 -2.91 -3.95 6.10
CA HIS A 131 -3.10 -3.84 7.55
C HIS A 131 -2.72 -5.13 8.30
N ASN A 132 -1.74 -5.85 7.78
CA ASN A 132 -1.12 -7.01 8.42
C ASN A 132 0.28 -7.18 7.82
N HIS A 133 1.32 -6.91 8.60
CA HIS A 133 2.69 -6.90 8.07
C HIS A 133 3.14 -8.25 7.48
N PHE A 134 2.59 -9.37 7.96
CA PHE A 134 2.89 -10.69 7.43
C PHE A 134 2.30 -10.88 6.03
N PHE A 135 1.04 -10.50 5.82
CA PHE A 135 0.44 -10.51 4.48
C PHE A 135 1.09 -9.48 3.56
N GLN A 136 1.44 -8.28 4.07
CA GLN A 136 2.21 -7.30 3.31
C GLN A 136 3.52 -7.91 2.80
N THR A 137 4.31 -8.49 3.71
CA THR A 137 5.60 -9.10 3.38
C THR A 137 5.43 -10.26 2.41
N TRP A 138 4.37 -11.06 2.54
CA TRP A 138 4.13 -12.18 1.65
C TRP A 138 3.73 -11.74 0.24
N VAL A 139 2.90 -10.71 0.11
CA VAL A 139 2.53 -10.11 -1.18
C VAL A 139 3.73 -9.46 -1.86
N GLU A 140 4.53 -8.71 -1.11
CA GLU A 140 5.60 -7.89 -1.67
C GLU A 140 6.92 -8.64 -1.86
N ALA A 141 7.32 -9.48 -0.91
CA ALA A 141 8.59 -10.20 -0.95
C ALA A 141 8.42 -11.70 -1.21
N GLY A 142 7.19 -12.15 -1.45
CA GLY A 142 6.86 -13.54 -1.74
C GLY A 142 7.09 -14.48 -0.56
N THR A 143 6.96 -15.76 -0.83
CA THR A 143 7.19 -16.81 0.17
C THR A 143 8.64 -16.81 0.65
N ILE A 144 9.60 -16.40 -0.18
CA ILE A 144 11.01 -16.27 0.23
C ILE A 144 11.15 -15.21 1.33
N GLY A 145 10.65 -13.99 1.11
CA GLY A 145 10.72 -12.93 2.10
C GLY A 145 9.90 -13.24 3.35
N PHE A 146 8.73 -13.84 3.17
CA PHE A 146 7.87 -14.27 4.27
C PHE A 146 8.56 -15.32 5.16
N LEU A 147 9.15 -16.37 4.57
CA LEU A 147 9.89 -17.39 5.32
C LEU A 147 11.16 -16.83 5.97
N ALA A 148 11.84 -15.87 5.34
CA ALA A 148 12.97 -15.18 5.95
C ALA A 148 12.54 -14.41 7.20
N LEU A 149 11.43 -13.67 7.14
CA LEU A 149 10.84 -12.98 8.30
C LEU A 149 10.47 -13.97 9.41
N LEU A 150 9.78 -15.07 9.08
CA LEU A 150 9.46 -16.12 10.05
C LEU A 150 10.73 -16.77 10.64
N GLY A 151 11.78 -16.91 9.84
CA GLY A 151 13.08 -17.41 10.29
C GLY A 151 13.74 -16.50 11.33
N VAL A 152 13.63 -15.18 11.18
CA VAL A 152 14.09 -14.21 12.19
C VAL A 152 13.32 -14.39 13.50
N TRP A 153 12.00 -14.49 13.43
CA TRP A 153 11.15 -14.73 14.61
C TRP A 153 11.45 -16.06 15.29
N ALA A 154 11.58 -17.15 14.53
CA ALA A 154 11.93 -18.47 15.07
C ALA A 154 13.31 -18.46 15.73
N SER A 155 14.31 -17.84 15.09
CA SER A 155 15.66 -17.71 15.63
C SER A 155 15.67 -16.90 16.94
N PHE A 156 14.86 -15.85 17.00
CA PHE A 156 14.68 -15.05 18.20
C PHE A 156 14.07 -15.85 19.36
N VAL A 157 13.01 -16.61 19.12
CA VAL A 157 12.38 -17.47 20.14
C VAL A 157 13.37 -18.52 20.65
N VAL A 158 14.12 -19.17 19.75
CA VAL A 158 15.16 -20.14 20.12
C VAL A 158 16.25 -19.48 20.98
N LEU A 159 16.70 -18.28 20.61
CA LEU A 159 17.69 -17.52 21.38
C LEU A 159 17.18 -17.23 22.80
N LEU A 160 15.93 -16.77 22.94
CA LEU A 160 15.33 -16.51 24.25
C LEU A 160 15.30 -17.79 25.07
N VAL A 161 14.75 -18.89 24.55
CA VAL A 161 14.68 -20.17 25.27
C VAL A 161 16.06 -20.63 25.73
N ARG A 162 17.09 -20.48 24.89
CA ARG A 162 18.48 -20.80 25.27
C ARG A 162 18.99 -19.90 26.39
N PHE A 163 18.78 -18.59 26.29
CA PHE A 163 19.18 -17.62 27.31
C PHE A 163 18.53 -17.92 28.67
N TRP A 164 17.23 -18.22 28.68
CA TRP A 164 16.47 -18.52 29.90
C TRP A 164 16.90 -19.82 30.59
N ARG A 165 17.38 -20.81 29.83
CA ARG A 165 17.88 -22.07 30.38
C ARG A 165 19.23 -21.93 31.12
N TRP A 166 19.93 -20.80 31.00
CA TRP A 166 21.29 -20.62 31.48
C TRP A 166 21.37 -19.59 32.61
N HIS A 167 22.22 -19.85 33.61
CA HIS A 167 22.43 -18.94 34.74
C HIS A 167 23.15 -17.69 34.28
N SER A 168 22.41 -16.58 34.24
CA SER A 168 22.88 -15.25 33.82
C SER A 168 22.63 -14.27 34.96
N GLY A 169 23.49 -13.25 35.10
CA GLY A 169 23.34 -12.22 36.12
C GLY A 169 21.95 -11.55 36.09
N GLU A 170 21.40 -11.23 37.25
CA GLU A 170 20.01 -10.76 37.39
C GLU A 170 19.72 -9.47 36.61
N GLY A 171 20.66 -8.51 36.59
CA GLY A 171 20.52 -7.27 35.82
C GLY A 171 20.42 -7.49 34.30
N LEU A 172 21.26 -8.38 33.74
CA LEU A 172 21.22 -8.72 32.31
C LEU A 172 19.93 -9.45 31.95
N ARG A 173 19.45 -10.34 32.83
CA ARG A 173 18.16 -11.01 32.65
C ARG A 173 17.02 -10.00 32.60
N ALA A 174 16.98 -9.03 33.52
CA ALA A 174 15.96 -7.99 33.52
C ALA A 174 15.96 -7.16 32.22
N SER A 175 17.14 -6.71 31.75
CA SER A 175 17.26 -5.93 30.51
C SER A 175 16.84 -6.73 29.27
N VAL A 176 17.32 -7.98 29.13
CA VAL A 176 16.94 -8.85 28.00
C VAL A 176 15.45 -9.15 28.01
N THR A 177 14.86 -9.38 29.19
CA THR A 177 13.42 -9.64 29.34
C THR A 177 12.60 -8.43 28.92
N GLY A 178 12.95 -7.23 29.41
CA GLY A 178 12.24 -6.00 29.04
C GLY A 178 12.30 -5.73 27.54
N ALA A 179 13.48 -5.85 26.94
CA ALA A 179 13.65 -5.71 25.50
C ALA A 179 12.86 -6.78 24.72
N ALA A 180 12.86 -8.04 25.19
CA ALA A 180 12.14 -9.13 24.56
C ALA A 180 10.62 -8.93 24.59
N VAL A 181 10.07 -8.43 25.71
CA VAL A 181 8.66 -8.06 25.81
C VAL A 181 8.32 -6.97 24.80
N GLY A 182 9.17 -5.94 24.66
CA GLY A 182 8.99 -4.89 23.65
C GLY A 182 8.97 -5.43 22.21
N VAL A 183 9.92 -6.32 21.88
CA VAL A 183 9.98 -7.00 20.57
C VAL A 183 8.72 -7.82 20.31
N LEU A 184 8.30 -8.66 21.27
CA LEU A 184 7.11 -9.50 21.14
C LEU A 184 5.82 -8.67 21.03
N ALA A 185 5.71 -7.59 21.81
CA ALA A 185 4.58 -6.67 21.76
C ALA A 185 4.46 -6.01 20.38
N LEU A 186 5.57 -5.48 19.85
CA LEU A 186 5.60 -4.85 18.53
C LEU A 186 5.29 -5.86 17.43
N GLY A 187 5.90 -7.05 17.46
CA GLY A 187 5.62 -8.10 16.48
C GLY A 187 4.18 -8.61 16.49
N LEU A 188 3.60 -8.80 17.68
CA LEU A 188 2.21 -9.21 17.81
C LEU A 188 1.27 -8.12 17.31
N HIS A 189 1.54 -6.85 17.62
CA HIS A 189 0.71 -5.75 17.15
C HIS A 189 0.73 -5.63 15.62
N SER A 190 1.90 -5.79 15.01
CA SER A 190 2.06 -5.76 13.55
C SER A 190 1.49 -6.98 12.82
N ALA A 191 0.98 -7.98 13.55
CA ALA A 191 0.12 -9.02 12.97
C ALA A 191 -1.30 -8.49 12.68
N PHE A 192 -1.70 -7.40 13.32
CA PHE A 192 -3.03 -6.79 13.20
C PHE A 192 -2.98 -5.38 12.59
N ASP A 193 -1.79 -4.81 12.42
CA ASP A 193 -1.56 -3.50 11.80
C ASP A 193 -0.29 -3.48 10.94
N PHE A 194 -0.02 -2.37 10.25
CA PHE A 194 1.13 -2.18 9.35
C PHE A 194 2.29 -1.43 10.02
N ASP A 195 2.47 -1.53 11.35
CA ASP A 195 3.46 -0.71 12.08
C ASP A 195 4.88 -0.85 11.55
N LEU A 196 5.26 -2.06 11.13
CA LEU A 196 6.60 -2.33 10.59
C LEU A 196 6.79 -1.79 9.16
N SER A 197 5.73 -1.32 8.51
CA SER A 197 5.86 -0.49 7.30
C SER A 197 6.34 0.94 7.66
N LEU A 198 6.27 1.36 8.93
CA LEU A 198 6.89 2.60 9.42
C LEU A 198 8.38 2.35 9.69
N PRO A 199 9.32 2.99 8.95
CA PRO A 199 10.75 2.68 9.05
C PRO A 199 11.32 2.83 10.47
N ALA A 200 10.83 3.82 11.24
CA ALA A 200 11.28 4.04 12.60
C ALA A 200 11.00 2.84 13.53
N LEU A 201 9.83 2.21 13.42
CA LEU A 201 9.46 1.06 14.24
C LEU A 201 10.20 -0.20 13.79
N SER A 202 10.40 -0.37 12.49
CA SER A 202 11.26 -1.43 11.94
C SER A 202 12.71 -1.31 12.43
N PHE A 203 13.31 -0.12 12.40
CA PHE A 203 14.66 0.09 12.92
C PHE A 203 14.75 -0.20 14.43
N LEU A 204 13.75 0.21 15.20
CA LEU A 204 13.67 -0.11 16.62
C LEU A 204 13.62 -1.63 16.85
N LEU A 205 12.77 -2.36 16.12
CA LEU A 205 12.65 -3.82 16.21
C LEU A 205 14.00 -4.51 15.96
N PHE A 206 14.65 -4.19 14.85
CA PHE A 206 15.94 -4.80 14.49
C PHE A 206 17.08 -4.40 15.43
N ALA A 207 17.08 -3.17 15.95
CA ALA A 207 18.02 -2.75 16.98
C ALA A 207 17.84 -3.56 18.27
N LEU A 208 16.60 -3.81 18.70
CA LEU A 208 16.31 -4.63 19.87
C LEU A 208 16.69 -6.10 19.64
N PHE A 209 16.44 -6.67 18.46
CA PHE A 209 16.94 -8.01 18.11
C PHE A 209 18.47 -8.09 18.25
N GLY A 210 19.18 -7.10 17.72
CA GLY A 210 20.64 -7.02 17.81
C GLY A 210 21.15 -6.91 19.26
N ALA A 211 20.53 -6.02 20.05
CA ALA A 211 20.89 -5.82 21.46
C ALA A 211 20.67 -7.08 22.31
N ILE A 212 19.51 -7.75 22.13
CA ILE A 212 19.18 -9.00 22.82
C ILE A 212 20.16 -10.10 22.42
N ARG A 213 20.45 -10.25 21.12
CA ARG A 213 21.45 -11.21 20.62
C ARG A 213 22.81 -10.98 21.25
N GLY A 214 23.28 -9.74 21.30
CA GLY A 214 24.57 -9.38 21.92
C GLY A 214 24.63 -9.75 23.40
N GLY A 215 23.61 -9.36 24.17
CA GLY A 215 23.53 -9.68 25.59
C GLY A 215 23.42 -11.18 25.88
N ALA A 216 22.55 -11.87 25.14
CA ALA A 216 22.33 -13.31 25.32
C ALA A 216 23.55 -14.15 24.91
N ALA A 217 24.24 -13.81 23.82
CA ALA A 217 25.44 -14.52 23.38
C ALA A 217 26.57 -14.43 24.40
N GLY A 218 26.79 -13.25 25.00
CA GLY A 218 27.80 -13.06 26.05
C GLY A 218 27.51 -13.92 27.30
N ALA A 219 26.25 -13.99 27.72
CA ALA A 219 25.84 -14.78 28.88
C ALA A 219 25.95 -16.29 28.64
N ILE A 220 25.52 -16.77 27.48
CA ILE A 220 25.63 -18.18 27.10
C ILE A 220 27.12 -18.57 27.03
N ALA A 221 27.97 -17.76 26.38
CA ALA A 221 29.41 -18.03 26.32
C ALA A 221 30.06 -18.11 27.72
N ALA A 222 29.74 -17.16 28.61
CA ALA A 222 30.27 -17.13 29.97
C ALA A 222 29.89 -18.38 30.79
N ALA A 223 28.65 -18.87 30.66
CA ALA A 223 28.19 -20.05 31.38
C ALA A 223 28.62 -21.38 30.72
N THR A 224 29.23 -21.37 29.52
CA THR A 224 29.82 -22.58 28.89
C THR A 224 31.32 -22.71 29.06
N ALA A 225 32.00 -21.69 29.54
CA ALA A 225 33.45 -21.70 29.62
C ALA A 225 33.93 -22.78 30.63
N PRO A 226 34.92 -23.62 30.27
CA PRO A 226 35.42 -24.67 31.15
C PRO A 226 36.07 -24.08 32.42
N ALA A 227 35.75 -24.66 33.58
CA ALA A 227 36.11 -24.18 34.92
C ALA A 227 37.61 -24.21 35.29
N ALA A 228 38.53 -24.35 34.33
CA ALA A 228 39.95 -24.63 34.59
C ALA A 228 40.82 -23.38 34.87
N ALA A 229 40.26 -22.17 34.92
CA ALA A 229 41.04 -20.93 35.07
C ALA A 229 40.96 -20.27 36.46
N SER A 230 40.29 -20.88 37.47
CA SER A 230 40.08 -20.22 38.77
C SER A 230 41.01 -20.65 39.91
N THR A 231 41.98 -21.55 39.69
CA THR A 231 42.83 -22.10 40.77
C THR A 231 44.24 -21.51 40.89
N ALA A 232 44.60 -20.46 40.14
CA ALA A 232 45.98 -19.96 40.13
C ALA A 232 46.30 -18.76 41.06
N THR A 233 45.38 -18.27 41.90
CA THR A 233 45.62 -17.06 42.73
C THR A 233 45.30 -17.25 44.21
N ALA A 234 45.70 -18.38 44.78
CA ALA A 234 45.67 -18.58 46.23
C ALA A 234 46.93 -19.30 46.71
N THR A 235 48.10 -18.65 46.60
CA THR A 235 49.33 -18.99 47.34
C THR A 235 50.41 -17.94 47.08
N ALA A 236 50.41 -16.88 47.90
CA ALA A 236 51.62 -16.12 48.26
C ALA A 236 51.27 -15.16 49.41
N ALA A 237 51.55 -15.62 50.62
CA ALA A 237 51.49 -14.84 51.85
C ALA A 237 52.79 -14.03 52.06
N ALA A 238 52.73 -13.09 53.02
CA ALA A 238 53.80 -12.46 53.81
C ALA A 238 54.24 -11.03 53.45
N GLU A 239 53.80 -10.09 54.30
CA GLU A 239 54.47 -8.84 54.70
C GLU A 239 55.84 -9.11 55.42
N PRO A 240 56.75 -8.13 55.73
CA PRO A 240 56.47 -6.72 56.10
C PRO A 240 57.51 -5.58 55.83
N LYS A 241 57.01 -4.34 56.01
CA LYS A 241 57.62 -3.08 56.55
C LYS A 241 58.60 -2.17 55.76
N SER A 242 58.29 -0.85 55.91
CA SER A 242 59.17 0.32 56.10
C SER A 242 59.53 1.21 54.89
N GLY A 243 59.31 2.53 55.04
CA GLY A 243 60.13 3.55 54.37
C GLY A 243 59.39 4.67 53.64
N SER A 244 59.04 5.73 54.36
CA SER A 244 58.66 7.04 53.81
C SER A 244 59.86 7.71 53.11
N LYS A 245 59.68 8.18 51.86
CA LYS A 245 60.20 9.49 51.38
C LYS A 245 59.62 9.88 50.00
N ALA A 246 59.38 11.18 49.87
CA ALA A 246 58.68 11.86 48.80
C ALA A 246 59.41 11.89 47.45
N GLY A 247 58.64 11.93 46.35
CA GLY A 247 59.13 12.20 44.99
C GLY A 247 58.00 12.48 44.01
N LYS A 248 57.96 13.69 43.48
CA LYS A 248 56.97 14.29 42.57
C LYS A 248 56.71 13.47 41.30
N SER A 249 55.45 13.35 40.89
CA SER A 249 54.99 13.53 39.49
C SER A 249 53.54 13.03 39.35
N GLY A 250 52.59 13.97 39.24
CA GLY A 250 51.21 13.65 38.89
C GLY A 250 51.10 13.09 37.48
N ARG A 251 50.64 11.84 37.37
CA ARG A 251 49.99 11.29 36.18
C ARG A 251 48.83 10.41 36.64
N THR A 252 47.67 10.68 36.04
CA THR A 252 46.32 10.21 36.34
C THR A 252 46.15 8.67 36.37
N PRO A 253 45.22 8.14 37.17
CA PRO A 253 44.95 6.69 37.30
C PRO A 253 44.18 6.09 36.09
N PHE A 254 44.11 6.80 34.97
CA PHE A 254 43.30 6.40 33.81
C PHE A 254 44.02 5.41 32.87
N ARG A 255 45.36 5.30 32.93
CA ARG A 255 46.13 4.38 32.07
C ARG A 255 46.26 2.95 32.59
N GLN A 256 46.10 2.71 33.89
CA GLN A 256 46.19 1.36 34.45
C GLN A 256 44.89 0.56 34.31
N ALA A 257 43.73 1.22 34.16
CA ALA A 257 42.46 0.55 33.89
C ALA A 257 42.35 -0.03 32.46
N LEU A 258 43.26 0.36 31.55
CA LEU A 258 43.28 -0.10 30.16
C LEU A 258 44.19 -1.32 29.91
N GLN A 259 44.90 -1.84 30.92
CA GLN A 259 45.92 -2.89 30.72
C GLN A 259 45.61 -4.25 31.38
N LYS A 260 44.43 -4.44 31.98
CA LYS A 260 43.99 -5.76 32.47
C LYS A 260 42.69 -6.20 31.79
N GLY A 261 42.85 -6.77 30.62
CA GLY A 261 41.76 -7.36 29.83
C GLY A 261 42.26 -8.18 28.65
N ASN A 262 43.45 -8.82 28.75
CA ASN A 262 43.91 -9.77 27.74
C ASN A 262 43.30 -11.15 28.01
N HIS A 263 42.00 -11.28 27.77
CA HIS A 263 41.48 -12.51 27.19
C HIS A 263 41.47 -12.27 25.69
N PRO A 264 42.16 -13.10 24.86
CA PRO A 264 42.03 -12.97 23.42
C PRO A 264 40.56 -13.16 23.08
N ALA A 265 39.89 -12.08 22.65
CA ALA A 265 38.58 -12.19 22.04
C ALA A 265 38.71 -13.24 20.93
N PRO A 266 37.79 -14.21 20.81
CA PRO A 266 37.85 -15.16 19.71
C PRO A 266 37.92 -14.35 18.42
N ALA A 267 39.00 -14.52 17.66
CA ALA A 267 39.24 -13.74 16.45
C ALA A 267 37.98 -13.83 15.60
N THR A 268 37.28 -12.69 15.43
CA THR A 268 36.11 -12.65 14.55
C THR A 268 36.60 -13.08 13.18
N PRO A 269 36.13 -14.22 12.65
CA PRO A 269 36.72 -14.77 11.44
C PRO A 269 36.57 -13.74 10.33
N ALA A 270 37.66 -13.49 9.58
CA ALA A 270 37.78 -12.35 8.67
C ALA A 270 36.59 -12.22 7.70
N TRP A 271 35.96 -13.35 7.31
CA TRP A 271 34.77 -13.38 6.47
C TRP A 271 33.56 -12.64 7.06
N LEU A 272 33.40 -12.58 8.40
CA LEU A 272 32.32 -11.81 9.04
C LEU A 272 32.55 -10.31 8.92
N ILE A 273 33.80 -9.86 9.01
CA ILE A 273 34.17 -8.46 8.82
C ILE A 273 33.97 -8.09 7.35
N THR A 274 34.43 -8.94 6.43
CA THR A 274 34.20 -8.76 4.98
C THR A 274 32.71 -8.72 4.66
N ALA A 275 31.90 -9.63 5.20
CA ALA A 275 30.45 -9.64 5.01
C ALA A 275 29.78 -8.37 5.56
N ALA A 276 30.20 -7.89 6.73
CA ALA A 276 29.69 -6.64 7.30
C ALA A 276 30.05 -5.42 6.45
N VAL A 277 31.28 -5.35 5.93
CA VAL A 277 31.73 -4.26 5.05
C VAL A 277 30.97 -4.29 3.71
N ILE A 278 30.81 -5.47 3.10
CA ILE A 278 30.03 -5.63 1.87
C ILE A 278 28.56 -5.24 2.12
N GLY A 279 27.97 -5.72 3.21
CA GLY A 279 26.58 -5.39 3.58
C GLY A 279 26.38 -3.90 3.82
N LEU A 280 27.34 -3.23 4.50
CA LEU A 280 27.32 -1.78 4.70
C LEU A 280 27.49 -1.03 3.38
N ALA A 281 28.42 -1.44 2.52
CA ALA A 281 28.62 -0.84 1.21
C ALA A 281 27.38 -0.99 0.31
N ALA A 282 26.75 -2.17 0.31
CA ALA A 282 25.49 -2.42 -0.38
C ALA A 282 24.36 -1.53 0.17
N GLY A 283 24.23 -1.42 1.50
CA GLY A 283 23.26 -0.54 2.15
C GLY A 283 23.47 0.94 1.81
N LEU A 284 24.73 1.40 1.78
CA LEU A 284 25.08 2.77 1.38
C LEU A 284 24.82 3.02 -0.10
N ALA A 285 25.04 2.01 -0.97
CA ALA A 285 24.74 2.12 -2.39
C ALA A 285 23.25 2.38 -2.66
N LEU A 286 22.35 1.87 -1.80
CA LEU A 286 20.90 2.13 -1.89
C LEU A 286 20.53 3.60 -1.63
N LEU A 287 21.41 4.41 -1.03
CA LEU A 287 21.15 5.84 -0.83
C LEU A 287 21.10 6.62 -2.14
N LEU A 288 21.82 6.18 -3.17
CA LEU A 288 21.84 6.83 -4.48
C LEU A 288 20.48 6.77 -5.21
N PRO A 289 19.88 5.59 -5.44
CA PRO A 289 18.53 5.51 -6.01
C PRO A 289 17.48 6.13 -5.08
N ALA A 290 17.59 5.97 -3.76
CA ALA A 290 16.66 6.62 -2.82
C ALA A 290 16.69 8.15 -2.91
N ARG A 291 17.87 8.76 -3.05
CA ARG A 291 18.02 10.20 -3.29
C ARG A 291 17.38 10.60 -4.62
N ASN A 292 17.59 9.84 -5.69
CA ASN A 292 17.02 10.13 -6.99
C ASN A 292 15.48 10.02 -6.97
N PHE A 293 14.92 8.98 -6.35
CA PHE A 293 13.46 8.83 -6.17
C PHE A 293 12.87 9.96 -5.32
N TYR A 294 13.55 10.36 -4.25
CA TYR A 294 13.12 11.51 -3.46
C TYR A 294 13.12 12.80 -4.29
N ALA A 295 14.18 13.07 -5.05
CA ALA A 295 14.28 14.23 -5.93
C ALA A 295 13.24 14.19 -7.06
N ALA A 296 12.98 13.01 -7.65
CA ALA A 296 11.92 12.82 -8.63
C ALA A 296 10.54 13.12 -8.01
N GLY A 297 10.28 12.62 -6.80
CA GLY A 297 9.05 12.89 -6.06
C GLY A 297 8.81 14.37 -5.77
N THR A 298 9.84 15.10 -5.37
CA THR A 298 9.71 16.55 -5.10
C THR A 298 9.47 17.35 -6.37
N VAL A 299 10.22 17.08 -7.44
CA VAL A 299 10.05 17.77 -8.73
C VAL A 299 8.74 17.36 -9.40
N GLY A 300 8.34 16.09 -9.33
CA GLY A 300 7.05 15.62 -9.82
C GLY A 300 5.87 16.29 -9.09
N ALA A 301 5.96 16.48 -7.77
CA ALA A 301 4.96 17.23 -7.01
C ALA A 301 4.89 18.72 -7.42
N MET A 302 6.02 19.33 -7.79
CA MET A 302 6.02 20.67 -8.40
C MET A 302 5.34 20.67 -9.77
N GLY A 303 5.60 19.65 -10.59
CA GLY A 303 4.93 19.44 -11.88
C GLY A 303 3.42 19.33 -11.76
N ALA A 304 2.94 18.53 -10.80
CA ALA A 304 1.51 18.39 -10.52
C ALA A 304 0.85 19.72 -10.11
N ARG A 305 1.53 20.52 -9.27
CA ARG A 305 1.04 21.86 -8.91
C ARG A 305 1.01 22.81 -10.10
N ALA A 306 2.02 22.77 -10.97
CA ALA A 306 2.06 23.57 -12.19
C ALA A 306 0.92 23.18 -13.15
N LEU A 307 0.67 21.89 -13.32
CA LEU A 307 -0.44 21.37 -14.14
C LEU A 307 -1.81 21.85 -13.61
N LEU A 308 -2.03 21.78 -12.29
CA LEU A 308 -3.25 22.31 -11.65
C LEU A 308 -3.43 23.83 -11.89
N ASN A 309 -2.33 24.57 -11.95
CA ASN A 309 -2.32 26.01 -12.25
C ASN A 309 -2.33 26.32 -13.75
N LYS A 310 -2.46 25.29 -14.61
CA LYS A 310 -2.42 25.40 -16.09
C LYS A 310 -1.10 25.95 -16.65
N ASP A 311 -0.01 25.87 -15.88
CA ASP A 311 1.34 26.20 -16.34
C ASP A 311 1.98 24.95 -16.97
N LEU A 312 1.67 24.72 -18.24
CA LEU A 312 2.12 23.54 -18.99
C LEU A 312 3.63 23.51 -19.20
N GLU A 313 4.27 24.67 -19.36
CA GLU A 313 5.72 24.75 -19.57
C GLU A 313 6.49 24.34 -18.33
N THR A 314 6.12 24.85 -17.15
CA THR A 314 6.73 24.41 -15.89
C THR A 314 6.41 22.94 -15.61
N ALA A 315 5.17 22.50 -15.84
CA ALA A 315 4.77 21.10 -15.68
C ALA A 315 5.63 20.16 -16.55
N LYS A 316 5.77 20.47 -17.85
CA LYS A 316 6.61 19.70 -18.80
C LYS A 316 8.04 19.58 -18.33
N ARG A 317 8.67 20.69 -17.91
CA ARG A 317 10.07 20.69 -17.42
C ARG A 317 10.21 19.85 -16.15
N CYS A 318 9.29 19.99 -15.20
CA CYS A 318 9.27 19.21 -13.97
C CYS A 318 9.09 17.72 -14.24
N TYR A 319 8.08 17.32 -15.02
CA TYR A 319 7.84 15.91 -15.32
C TYR A 319 8.94 15.28 -16.17
N THR A 320 9.56 16.03 -17.08
CA THR A 320 10.74 15.56 -17.83
C THR A 320 11.90 15.26 -16.89
N GLU A 321 12.18 16.13 -15.92
CA GLU A 321 13.24 15.91 -14.95
C GLU A 321 12.89 14.80 -13.96
N ALA A 322 11.64 14.73 -13.48
CA ALA A 322 11.17 13.66 -12.60
C ALA A 322 11.32 12.30 -13.28
N HIS A 323 10.87 12.16 -14.53
CA HIS A 323 11.00 10.94 -15.32
C HIS A 323 12.46 10.58 -15.64
N ARG A 324 13.35 11.57 -15.80
CA ARG A 324 14.79 11.33 -15.96
C ARG A 324 15.44 10.78 -14.68
N LEU A 325 15.02 11.28 -13.52
CA LEU A 325 15.52 10.85 -12.22
C LEU A 325 14.94 9.49 -11.80
N ASP A 326 13.69 9.23 -12.18
CA ASP A 326 12.94 8.00 -11.91
C ASP A 326 12.12 7.58 -13.14
N PRO A 327 12.67 6.72 -14.01
CA PRO A 327 11.95 6.23 -15.18
C PRO A 327 10.93 5.13 -14.85
N PHE A 328 10.84 4.67 -13.60
CA PHE A 328 9.99 3.53 -13.21
C PHE A 328 8.60 3.95 -12.76
N THR A 329 8.44 5.16 -12.22
CA THR A 329 7.13 5.69 -11.82
C THR A 329 6.30 6.07 -13.04
N ALA A 330 5.22 5.34 -13.29
CA ALA A 330 4.41 5.49 -14.50
C ALA A 330 3.67 6.83 -14.57
N SER A 331 3.30 7.40 -13.43
CA SER A 331 2.57 8.67 -13.38
C SER A 331 3.36 9.83 -14.00
N TYR A 332 4.70 9.86 -13.89
CA TYR A 332 5.50 10.91 -14.54
C TYR A 332 5.43 10.84 -16.06
N ALA A 333 5.47 9.63 -16.63
CA ALA A 333 5.30 9.43 -18.07
C ALA A 333 3.86 9.73 -18.51
N ALA A 334 2.86 9.33 -17.73
CA ALA A 334 1.44 9.60 -18.02
C ALA A 334 1.10 11.10 -17.98
N ASP A 335 1.56 11.81 -16.95
CA ASP A 335 1.35 13.25 -16.82
C ASP A 335 2.10 14.02 -17.91
N LEU A 336 3.32 13.57 -18.27
CA LEU A 336 4.06 14.13 -19.40
C LEU A 336 3.34 13.86 -20.73
N ALA A 337 2.75 12.67 -20.91
CA ALA A 337 1.93 12.34 -22.08
C ALA A 337 0.70 13.27 -22.19
N GLN A 338 0.06 13.57 -21.06
CA GLN A 338 -1.07 14.51 -21.02
C GLN A 338 -0.65 15.92 -21.44
N VAL A 339 0.52 16.41 -21.00
CA VAL A 339 1.03 17.72 -21.44
C VAL A 339 1.34 17.71 -22.94
N TYR A 340 2.03 16.68 -23.45
CA TYR A 340 2.31 16.58 -24.89
C TYR A 340 1.04 16.46 -25.74
N ALA A 341 0.01 15.76 -25.26
CA ALA A 341 -1.27 15.65 -25.95
C ALA A 341 -2.02 16.99 -26.02
N ALA A 342 -1.97 17.78 -24.94
CA ALA A 342 -2.55 19.12 -24.94
C ALA A 342 -1.81 20.05 -25.92
N GLU A 343 -0.48 20.03 -25.91
CA GLU A 343 0.34 20.83 -26.84
C GLU A 343 0.17 20.40 -28.29
N SER A 344 0.10 19.09 -28.57
CA SER A 344 -0.05 18.59 -29.94
C SER A 344 -1.37 19.04 -30.57
N VAL A 345 -2.46 19.05 -29.80
CA VAL A 345 -3.77 19.53 -30.28
C VAL A 345 -3.78 21.06 -30.43
N ALA A 346 -3.11 21.78 -29.53
CA ALA A 346 -3.06 23.24 -29.59
C ALA A 346 -2.21 23.77 -30.75
N GLU A 347 -1.14 23.06 -31.10
CA GLU A 347 -0.15 23.48 -32.11
C GLU A 347 -0.27 22.71 -33.43
N ASP A 348 -1.15 21.71 -33.52
CA ASP A 348 -1.25 20.76 -34.64
C ASP A 348 0.10 20.06 -34.94
N ASP A 349 0.80 19.65 -33.87
CA ASP A 349 2.16 19.08 -33.95
C ASP A 349 2.14 17.53 -33.87
N ALA A 350 2.41 16.90 -35.01
CA ALA A 350 2.48 15.44 -35.15
C ALA A 350 3.63 14.78 -34.35
N ILE A 351 4.74 15.48 -34.12
CA ILE A 351 5.87 14.96 -33.32
C ILE A 351 5.46 14.90 -31.85
N LYS A 352 4.80 15.93 -31.34
CA LYS A 352 4.25 15.94 -29.99
C LYS A 352 3.15 14.90 -29.81
N HIS A 353 2.29 14.72 -30.83
CA HIS A 353 1.28 13.66 -30.86
C HIS A 353 1.92 12.27 -30.71
N TYR A 354 2.92 11.95 -31.54
CA TYR A 354 3.64 10.69 -31.44
C TYR A 354 4.35 10.53 -30.09
N ARG A 355 4.93 11.61 -29.55
CA ARG A 355 5.59 11.59 -28.24
C ARG A 355 4.60 11.29 -27.11
N ALA A 356 3.41 11.86 -27.15
CA ALA A 356 2.34 11.60 -26.18
C ALA A 356 1.93 10.12 -26.19
N ILE A 357 1.68 9.54 -27.37
CA ILE A 357 1.35 8.11 -27.51
C ILE A 357 2.47 7.23 -26.94
N LYS A 358 3.73 7.52 -27.27
CA LYS A 358 4.88 6.73 -26.79
C LYS A 358 4.98 6.74 -25.26
N LEU A 359 4.82 7.91 -24.64
CA LEU A 359 4.85 8.08 -23.19
C LEU A 359 3.64 7.41 -22.52
N ALA A 360 2.45 7.49 -23.13
CA ALA A 360 1.27 6.80 -22.66
C ALA A 360 1.48 5.27 -22.65
N GLN A 361 1.99 4.71 -23.74
CA GLN A 361 2.32 3.29 -23.81
C GLN A 361 3.43 2.88 -22.83
N GLU A 362 4.39 3.76 -22.57
CA GLU A 362 5.43 3.54 -21.57
C GLU A 362 4.84 3.47 -20.16
N ALA A 363 3.98 4.43 -19.78
CA ALA A 363 3.28 4.43 -18.51
C ALA A 363 2.39 3.18 -18.34
N ALA A 364 1.64 2.80 -19.38
CA ALA A 364 0.83 1.59 -19.41
C ALA A 364 1.65 0.30 -19.19
N ARG A 365 2.89 0.24 -19.70
CA ARG A 365 3.79 -0.90 -19.51
C ARG A 365 4.45 -0.92 -18.13
N ALA A 366 4.76 0.26 -17.56
CA ALA A 366 5.41 0.37 -16.26
C ALA A 366 4.46 -0.04 -15.12
N GLU A 367 3.20 0.40 -15.16
CA GLU A 367 2.20 0.08 -14.13
C GLU A 367 0.88 -0.41 -14.76
N PRO A 368 0.86 -1.65 -15.28
CA PRO A 368 -0.25 -2.14 -16.10
C PRO A 368 -1.59 -2.28 -15.37
N TYR A 369 -1.58 -2.29 -14.04
CA TYR A 369 -2.77 -2.46 -13.21
C TYR A 369 -3.04 -1.28 -12.28
N ASN A 370 -2.38 -0.13 -12.49
CA ASN A 370 -2.67 1.06 -11.72
C ASN A 370 -3.89 1.80 -12.31
N PRO A 371 -5.08 1.76 -11.68
CA PRO A 371 -6.28 2.35 -12.25
C PRO A 371 -6.21 3.87 -12.41
N ARG A 372 -5.39 4.56 -11.61
CA ARG A 372 -5.22 6.02 -11.74
C ARG A 372 -4.45 6.36 -13.01
N VAL A 373 -3.37 5.64 -13.28
CA VAL A 373 -2.58 5.81 -14.50
C VAL A 373 -3.44 5.48 -15.72
N ARG A 374 -4.09 4.31 -15.72
CA ARG A 374 -5.00 3.87 -16.80
C ARG A 374 -6.07 4.91 -17.13
N ALA A 375 -6.74 5.47 -16.11
CA ALA A 375 -7.76 6.50 -16.32
C ALA A 375 -7.20 7.79 -16.96
N VAL A 376 -5.99 8.22 -16.59
CA VAL A 376 -5.31 9.36 -17.25
C VAL A 376 -5.03 9.03 -18.72
N LEU A 377 -4.57 7.82 -19.02
CA LEU A 377 -4.23 7.39 -20.37
C LEU A 377 -5.46 7.32 -21.30
N VAL A 378 -6.62 6.89 -20.79
CA VAL A 378 -7.88 6.99 -21.56
C VAL A 378 -8.11 8.43 -22.02
N ASN A 379 -7.99 9.40 -21.11
CA ASN A 379 -8.15 10.81 -21.46
C ASN A 379 -7.07 11.32 -22.43
N VAL A 380 -5.82 10.86 -22.29
CA VAL A 380 -4.74 11.18 -23.25
C VAL A 380 -5.14 10.76 -24.67
N TYR A 381 -5.58 9.51 -24.85
CA TYR A 381 -5.99 9.03 -26.18
C TYR A 381 -7.26 9.71 -26.71
N LEU A 382 -8.20 10.08 -25.84
CA LEU A 382 -9.37 10.88 -26.24
C LEU A 382 -8.97 12.27 -26.74
N VAL A 383 -8.06 12.96 -26.04
CA VAL A 383 -7.53 14.28 -26.46
C VAL A 383 -6.80 14.17 -27.81
N LEU A 384 -6.00 13.12 -27.97
CA LEU A 384 -5.29 12.83 -29.23
C LEU A 384 -6.23 12.41 -30.37
N ARG A 385 -7.53 12.22 -30.12
CA ARG A 385 -8.48 11.68 -31.10
C ARG A 385 -8.05 10.31 -31.66
N GLU A 386 -7.52 9.47 -30.78
CA GLU A 386 -7.14 8.08 -31.04
C GLU A 386 -8.14 7.13 -30.36
N PRO A 387 -9.39 7.02 -30.86
CA PRO A 387 -10.46 6.42 -30.09
C PRO A 387 -10.32 4.89 -29.93
N LEU A 388 -9.63 4.20 -30.85
CA LEU A 388 -9.30 2.79 -30.66
C LEU A 388 -8.39 2.57 -29.46
N LEU A 389 -7.33 3.38 -29.35
CA LEU A 389 -6.41 3.32 -28.21
C LEU A 389 -7.14 3.72 -26.92
N ALA A 390 -8.06 4.69 -26.97
CA ALA A 390 -8.88 5.05 -25.82
C ALA A 390 -9.79 3.88 -25.38
N ALA A 391 -10.39 3.15 -26.33
CA ALA A 391 -11.20 1.97 -26.03
C ALA A 391 -10.37 0.83 -25.45
N GLU A 392 -9.21 0.51 -26.04
CA GLU A 392 -8.28 -0.50 -25.51
C GLU A 392 -7.81 -0.15 -24.10
N GLU A 393 -7.49 1.12 -23.84
CA GLU A 393 -7.05 1.59 -22.53
C GLU A 393 -8.18 1.57 -21.49
N ALA A 394 -9.43 1.82 -21.91
CA ALA A 394 -10.60 1.73 -21.04
C ALA A 394 -10.93 0.28 -20.64
N GLU A 395 -10.73 -0.69 -21.54
CA GLU A 395 -10.77 -2.12 -21.20
C GLU A 395 -9.66 -2.49 -20.21
N ALA A 396 -8.44 -1.98 -20.42
CA ALA A 396 -7.33 -2.21 -19.49
C ALA A 396 -7.60 -1.60 -18.10
N LEU A 397 -8.27 -0.44 -18.03
CA LEU A 397 -8.75 0.14 -16.77
C LEU A 397 -9.77 -0.77 -16.08
N LEU A 398 -10.71 -1.33 -16.84
CA LEU A 398 -11.69 -2.29 -16.33
C LEU A 398 -11.01 -3.52 -15.72
N GLU A 399 -10.02 -4.09 -16.41
CA GLU A 399 -9.24 -5.21 -15.88
C GLU A 399 -8.43 -4.84 -14.63
N ALA A 400 -7.94 -3.61 -14.54
CA ALA A 400 -7.20 -3.10 -13.40
C ALA A 400 -8.08 -2.88 -12.16
N ASN A 401 -9.35 -2.51 -12.34
CA ASN A 401 -10.30 -2.25 -11.26
C ASN A 401 -11.72 -2.78 -11.57
N PRO A 402 -11.91 -4.11 -11.53
CA PRO A 402 -13.14 -4.76 -11.94
C PRO A 402 -14.30 -4.64 -10.93
N MET A 403 -14.08 -4.08 -9.75
CA MET A 403 -15.17 -3.82 -8.79
C MET A 403 -15.74 -2.40 -8.88
N LEU A 404 -15.15 -1.54 -9.72
CA LEU A 404 -15.59 -0.16 -9.88
C LEU A 404 -16.53 -0.04 -11.07
N ALA A 405 -17.79 0.33 -10.81
CA ALA A 405 -18.82 0.49 -11.84
C ALA A 405 -18.44 1.49 -12.94
N SER A 406 -17.76 2.60 -12.58
CA SER A 406 -17.35 3.61 -13.55
C SER A 406 -16.31 3.10 -14.56
N SER A 407 -15.59 2.01 -14.27
CA SER A 407 -14.69 1.37 -15.24
C SER A 407 -15.50 0.70 -16.37
N TYR A 408 -16.64 0.07 -16.03
CA TYR A 408 -17.56 -0.52 -17.01
C TYR A 408 -18.21 0.56 -17.87
N GLU A 409 -18.64 1.67 -17.24
CA GLU A 409 -19.19 2.83 -17.96
C GLU A 409 -18.17 3.38 -18.96
N LEU A 410 -16.92 3.58 -18.53
CA LEU A 410 -15.88 4.16 -19.39
C LEU A 410 -15.51 3.22 -20.55
N ALA A 411 -15.43 1.90 -20.30
CA ALA A 411 -15.21 0.91 -21.35
C ALA A 411 -16.34 0.92 -22.39
N ALA A 412 -17.60 0.94 -21.95
CA ALA A 412 -18.76 1.02 -22.83
C ALA A 412 -18.78 2.34 -23.64
N ALA A 413 -18.57 3.47 -22.98
CA ALA A 413 -18.52 4.79 -23.62
C ALA A 413 -17.41 4.88 -24.69
N ALA A 414 -16.21 4.40 -24.36
CA ALA A 414 -15.07 4.43 -25.28
C ALA A 414 -15.31 3.52 -26.51
N ARG A 415 -15.99 2.37 -26.34
CA ARG A 415 -16.42 1.52 -27.46
C ARG A 415 -17.41 2.26 -28.37
N VAL A 416 -18.41 2.96 -27.81
CA VAL A 416 -19.38 3.72 -28.62
C VAL A 416 -18.66 4.77 -29.45
N GLU A 417 -17.84 5.61 -28.81
CA GLU A 417 -17.14 6.70 -29.49
C GLU A 417 -16.20 6.18 -30.58
N ALA A 418 -15.46 5.10 -30.31
CA ALA A 418 -14.60 4.46 -31.29
C ALA A 418 -15.38 3.85 -32.46
N ALA A 419 -16.49 3.16 -32.18
CA ALA A 419 -17.33 2.57 -33.24
C ALA A 419 -17.91 3.66 -34.15
N ARG A 420 -18.49 4.72 -33.57
CA ARG A 420 -19.02 5.86 -34.33
C ARG A 420 -17.95 6.54 -35.17
N TYR A 421 -16.75 6.73 -34.61
CA TYR A 421 -15.63 7.33 -35.34
C TYR A 421 -15.26 6.53 -36.58
N TYR A 422 -15.09 5.21 -36.47
CA TYR A 422 -14.69 4.38 -37.61
C TYR A 422 -15.79 4.18 -38.64
N LEU A 423 -17.06 4.10 -38.22
CA LEU A 423 -18.20 4.04 -39.16
C LEU A 423 -18.30 5.31 -40.01
N ARG A 424 -18.09 6.50 -39.42
CA ARG A 424 -18.01 7.77 -40.18
C ARG A 424 -16.89 7.79 -41.22
N LEU A 425 -15.83 7.02 -40.99
CA LEU A 425 -14.70 6.87 -41.93
C LEU A 425 -14.88 5.71 -42.91
N GLY A 426 -15.98 4.96 -42.84
CA GLY A 426 -16.21 3.75 -43.66
C GLY A 426 -15.25 2.60 -43.34
N LYS A 427 -14.69 2.56 -42.13
CA LYS A 427 -13.76 1.52 -41.67
C LYS A 427 -14.48 0.48 -40.81
N ASP A 428 -15.36 -0.28 -41.47
CA ASP A 428 -16.23 -1.25 -40.81
C ASP A 428 -15.46 -2.38 -40.11
N ASP A 429 -14.27 -2.71 -40.61
CA ASP A 429 -13.36 -3.70 -40.05
C ASP A 429 -12.89 -3.33 -38.63
N LEU A 430 -12.62 -2.04 -38.40
CA LEU A 430 -12.24 -1.50 -37.10
C LEU A 430 -13.46 -1.28 -36.18
N ALA A 431 -14.63 -0.93 -36.74
CA ALA A 431 -15.84 -0.72 -35.96
C ALA A 431 -16.47 -2.02 -35.44
N ARG A 432 -16.47 -3.08 -36.26
CA ARG A 432 -17.14 -4.36 -35.95
C ARG A 432 -16.76 -4.99 -34.60
N PRO A 433 -15.48 -5.10 -34.18
CA PRO A 433 -15.13 -5.69 -32.89
C PRO A 433 -15.61 -4.85 -31.69
N LEU A 434 -15.83 -3.54 -31.87
CA LEU A 434 -16.30 -2.60 -30.85
C LEU A 434 -17.82 -2.69 -30.62
N LEU A 435 -18.57 -3.14 -31.63
CA LEU A 435 -20.03 -3.32 -31.61
C LEU A 435 -20.51 -4.64 -30.99
N ARG A 436 -19.59 -5.40 -30.39
CA ARG A 436 -19.93 -6.64 -29.68
C ARG A 436 -20.91 -6.32 -28.54
N PRO A 437 -21.95 -7.16 -28.36
CA PRO A 437 -22.93 -6.98 -27.30
C PRO A 437 -22.28 -6.87 -25.91
N LEU A 438 -22.87 -6.08 -25.01
CA LEU A 438 -22.30 -5.82 -23.68
C LEU A 438 -22.85 -6.76 -22.59
N GLU A 439 -23.63 -7.80 -22.92
CA GLU A 439 -24.25 -8.67 -21.90
C GLU A 439 -23.21 -9.49 -21.14
N ASP A 440 -22.03 -9.76 -21.72
CA ASP A 440 -20.91 -10.36 -20.98
C ASP A 440 -20.48 -9.48 -19.80
N LEU A 441 -20.41 -8.15 -20.01
CA LEU A 441 -20.08 -7.20 -18.97
C LEU A 441 -21.21 -7.11 -17.93
N VAL A 442 -22.48 -7.13 -18.36
CA VAL A 442 -23.63 -7.17 -17.44
C VAL A 442 -23.57 -8.41 -16.55
N ARG A 443 -23.36 -9.60 -17.13
CA ARG A 443 -23.19 -10.85 -16.38
C ARG A 443 -22.04 -10.77 -15.38
N GLU A 444 -20.95 -10.12 -15.76
CA GLU A 444 -19.82 -9.92 -14.86
C GLU A 444 -20.16 -8.98 -13.69
N MET A 445 -20.81 -7.85 -13.97
CA MET A 445 -21.30 -6.90 -12.96
C MET A 445 -22.24 -7.60 -11.97
N GLU A 446 -23.24 -8.34 -12.48
CA GLU A 446 -24.19 -9.11 -11.66
C GLU A 446 -23.48 -10.15 -10.78
N LYS A 447 -22.55 -10.92 -11.36
CA LYS A 447 -21.75 -11.91 -10.62
C LYS A 447 -20.94 -11.27 -9.49
N LYS A 448 -20.44 -10.06 -9.71
CA LYS A 448 -19.70 -9.25 -8.73
C LYS A 448 -20.60 -8.42 -7.81
N ARG A 449 -21.92 -8.47 -8.01
CA ARG A 449 -22.93 -7.66 -7.29
C ARG A 449 -22.69 -6.14 -7.44
N ILE A 450 -22.24 -5.74 -8.62
CA ILE A 450 -22.12 -4.35 -9.03
C ILE A 450 -23.44 -3.98 -9.70
N GLU A 451 -24.02 -2.86 -9.27
CA GLU A 451 -25.25 -2.33 -9.88
C GLU A 451 -24.98 -1.90 -11.32
N VAL A 452 -25.84 -2.32 -12.24
CA VAL A 452 -25.80 -1.85 -13.63
C VAL A 452 -26.34 -0.42 -13.65
N THR A 453 -25.46 0.54 -13.90
CA THR A 453 -25.82 1.95 -13.78
C THR A 453 -26.64 2.44 -14.97
N PRO A 454 -27.44 3.52 -14.81
CA PRO A 454 -28.19 4.10 -15.91
C PRO A 454 -27.31 4.58 -17.07
N LYS A 455 -26.08 5.03 -16.78
CA LYS A 455 -25.08 5.39 -17.79
C LYS A 455 -24.59 4.17 -18.56
N PHE A 456 -24.35 3.06 -17.87
CA PHE A 456 -23.99 1.82 -18.54
C PHE A 456 -25.14 1.34 -19.46
N ARG A 457 -26.39 1.42 -18.99
CA ARG A 457 -27.58 1.11 -19.81
C ARG A 457 -27.71 2.01 -21.03
N LEU A 458 -27.44 3.31 -20.88
CA LEU A 458 -27.36 4.24 -22.00
C LEU A 458 -26.36 3.73 -23.04
N TYR A 459 -25.10 3.52 -22.69
CA TYR A 459 -24.06 3.05 -23.62
C TYR A 459 -24.36 1.67 -24.23
N GLN A 460 -25.00 0.76 -23.47
CA GLN A 460 -25.48 -0.51 -23.98
C GLN A 460 -26.52 -0.29 -25.09
N GLY A 461 -27.49 0.59 -24.84
CA GLY A 461 -28.49 1.00 -25.82
C GLY A 461 -27.90 1.66 -27.07
N GLU A 462 -26.86 2.49 -26.90
CA GLU A 462 -26.14 3.13 -28.01
C GLU A 462 -25.44 2.09 -28.90
N ILE A 463 -24.67 1.17 -28.30
CA ILE A 463 -24.01 0.06 -29.02
C ILE A 463 -25.05 -0.80 -29.75
N ASP A 464 -26.15 -1.15 -29.09
CA ASP A 464 -27.22 -1.96 -29.68
C ASP A 464 -27.93 -1.24 -30.83
N THR A 465 -28.12 0.07 -30.72
CA THR A 465 -28.68 0.90 -31.81
C THR A 465 -27.76 0.88 -33.02
N ILE A 466 -26.47 1.15 -32.83
CA ILE A 466 -25.48 1.16 -33.92
C ILE A 466 -25.35 -0.22 -34.57
N ALA A 467 -25.43 -1.29 -33.78
CA ALA A 467 -25.32 -2.65 -34.26
C ALA A 467 -26.62 -3.24 -34.82
N GLY A 468 -27.72 -2.47 -34.83
CA GLY A 468 -29.02 -2.91 -35.36
C GLY A 468 -29.83 -3.85 -34.45
N ARG A 469 -29.47 -4.00 -33.17
CA ARG A 469 -30.21 -4.79 -32.16
C ARG A 469 -31.31 -3.94 -31.52
N LEU A 470 -32.25 -3.48 -32.34
CA LEU A 470 -33.19 -2.40 -32.00
C LEU A 470 -34.14 -2.72 -30.83
N THR A 471 -34.53 -3.98 -30.64
CA THR A 471 -35.37 -4.39 -29.49
C THR A 471 -34.61 -4.21 -28.17
N ALA A 472 -33.39 -4.72 -28.08
CA ALA A 472 -32.54 -4.57 -26.90
C ALA A 472 -32.16 -3.09 -26.68
N ALA A 473 -31.86 -2.38 -27.77
CA ALA A 473 -31.58 -0.94 -27.71
C ALA A 473 -32.73 -0.17 -27.07
N ARG A 474 -33.97 -0.41 -27.51
CA ARG A 474 -35.16 0.22 -26.97
C ARG A 474 -35.32 -0.02 -25.47
N GLU A 475 -35.22 -1.27 -25.02
CA GLU A 475 -35.35 -1.62 -23.60
C GLU A 475 -34.31 -0.91 -22.73
N ASN A 476 -33.03 -0.98 -23.14
CA ASN A 476 -31.93 -0.35 -22.40
C ASN A 476 -32.05 1.19 -22.37
N LEU A 477 -32.47 1.81 -23.48
CA LEU A 477 -32.63 3.27 -23.57
C LEU A 477 -33.87 3.77 -22.81
N GLU A 478 -34.97 3.01 -22.80
CA GLU A 478 -36.15 3.33 -21.98
C GLU A 478 -35.80 3.27 -20.48
N GLU A 479 -35.02 2.28 -20.04
CA GLU A 479 -34.51 2.17 -18.66
C GLU A 479 -33.60 3.36 -18.33
N ALA A 480 -32.62 3.66 -19.18
CA ALA A 480 -31.71 4.80 -18.99
C ALA A 480 -32.44 6.14 -18.99
N ALA A 481 -33.54 6.27 -19.74
CA ALA A 481 -34.32 7.50 -19.83
C ALA A 481 -35.10 7.86 -18.55
N GLN A 482 -35.27 6.90 -17.62
CA GLN A 482 -35.96 7.15 -16.34
C GLN A 482 -35.13 8.01 -15.38
N GLN A 483 -33.83 8.16 -15.64
CA GLN A 483 -32.89 8.80 -14.74
C GLN A 483 -32.51 10.17 -15.27
N ARG A 484 -32.62 11.19 -14.41
CA ARG A 484 -32.47 12.60 -14.80
C ARG A 484 -31.15 12.90 -15.51
N ASP A 485 -30.07 12.25 -15.11
CA ASP A 485 -28.73 12.50 -15.65
C ASP A 485 -28.54 11.94 -17.06
N THR A 486 -29.31 10.92 -17.45
CA THR A 486 -29.24 10.23 -18.75
C THR A 486 -30.48 10.44 -19.62
N GLU A 487 -31.55 11.04 -19.07
CA GLU A 487 -32.86 11.17 -19.71
C GLU A 487 -32.80 11.71 -21.15
N LEU A 488 -32.18 12.88 -21.33
CA LEU A 488 -32.22 13.58 -22.61
C LEU A 488 -31.36 12.90 -23.67
N GLU A 489 -30.22 12.34 -23.28
CA GLU A 489 -29.33 11.59 -24.17
C GLU A 489 -29.96 10.27 -24.58
N ALA A 490 -30.50 9.52 -23.60
CA ALA A 490 -31.23 8.28 -23.84
C ALA A 490 -32.44 8.50 -24.76
N LYS A 491 -33.19 9.61 -24.58
CA LYS A 491 -34.30 9.97 -25.47
C LYS A 491 -33.85 10.27 -26.90
N ALA A 492 -32.70 10.92 -27.09
CA ALA A 492 -32.16 11.19 -28.43
C ALA A 492 -31.81 9.89 -29.17
N TRP A 493 -31.15 8.97 -28.48
CA TRP A 493 -30.86 7.64 -29.01
C TRP A 493 -32.11 6.78 -29.19
N LEU A 494 -33.08 6.86 -28.28
CA LEU A 494 -34.34 6.12 -28.37
C LEU A 494 -35.17 6.58 -29.56
N ALA A 495 -35.24 7.88 -29.82
CA ALA A 495 -35.91 8.42 -31.00
C ALA A 495 -35.31 7.86 -32.30
N LEU A 496 -33.98 7.73 -32.38
CA LEU A 496 -33.31 7.12 -33.52
C LEU A 496 -33.58 5.62 -33.61
N ALA A 497 -33.45 4.87 -32.50
CA ALA A 497 -33.70 3.44 -32.47
C ALA A 497 -35.14 3.11 -32.92
N LEU A 498 -36.11 3.92 -32.52
CA LEU A 498 -37.51 3.82 -32.95
C LEU A 498 -37.68 4.12 -34.45
N GLU A 499 -37.01 5.16 -34.98
CA GLU A 499 -37.05 5.46 -36.42
C GLU A 499 -36.50 4.29 -37.23
N LEU A 500 -35.34 3.74 -36.82
CA LEU A 500 -34.72 2.58 -37.45
C LEU A 500 -35.58 1.30 -37.33
N ALA A 501 -36.39 1.19 -36.26
CA ALA A 501 -37.32 0.08 -36.06
C ALA A 501 -38.65 0.24 -36.83
N GLY A 502 -38.86 1.39 -37.48
CA GLY A 502 -40.07 1.72 -38.23
C GLY A 502 -41.17 2.42 -37.43
N ASP A 503 -40.97 2.71 -36.13
CA ASP A 503 -41.90 3.46 -35.29
C ASP A 503 -41.67 4.98 -35.42
N SER A 504 -42.04 5.50 -36.60
CA SER A 504 -41.83 6.91 -36.96
C SER A 504 -42.68 7.88 -36.12
N ASP A 505 -43.81 7.43 -35.60
CA ASP A 505 -44.71 8.29 -34.82
C ASP A 505 -44.12 8.59 -33.45
N ARG A 506 -43.69 7.55 -32.72
CA ARG A 506 -43.06 7.72 -31.40
C ARG A 506 -41.71 8.41 -31.49
N SER A 507 -40.94 8.11 -32.55
CA SER A 507 -39.69 8.83 -32.85
C SER A 507 -39.92 10.34 -33.01
N ARG A 508 -40.91 10.75 -33.82
CA ARG A 508 -41.24 12.17 -34.04
C ARG A 508 -41.71 12.87 -32.77
N GLU A 509 -42.47 12.19 -31.92
CA GLU A 509 -42.92 12.72 -30.62
C GLU A 509 -41.71 13.04 -29.73
N LEU A 510 -40.79 12.08 -29.56
CA LEU A 510 -39.57 12.28 -28.77
C LEU A 510 -38.66 13.35 -29.37
N ALA A 511 -38.51 13.40 -30.69
CA ALA A 511 -37.72 14.43 -31.36
C ALA A 511 -38.31 15.84 -31.15
N SER A 512 -39.65 15.97 -31.15
CA SER A 512 -40.34 17.23 -30.84
C SER A 512 -40.14 17.62 -29.37
N GLU A 513 -40.27 16.68 -28.45
CA GLU A 513 -40.01 16.92 -27.02
C GLU A 513 -38.58 17.41 -26.79
N LEU A 514 -37.59 16.77 -27.43
CA LEU A 514 -36.19 17.20 -27.36
C LEU A 514 -35.98 18.59 -27.94
N ARG A 515 -36.64 18.92 -29.06
CA ARG A 515 -36.54 20.24 -29.68
C ARG A 515 -37.00 21.36 -28.74
N GLU A 516 -38.05 21.09 -27.97
CA GLU A 516 -38.61 22.03 -26.99
C GLU A 516 -37.79 22.10 -25.70
N LYS A 517 -37.44 20.94 -25.13
CA LYS A 517 -36.78 20.86 -23.81
C LYS A 517 -35.27 21.05 -23.85
N SER A 518 -34.61 20.60 -24.92
CA SER A 518 -33.14 20.68 -25.04
C SER A 518 -32.67 20.65 -26.50
N PRO A 519 -32.50 21.83 -27.13
CA PRO A 519 -32.01 21.94 -28.50
C PRO A 519 -30.71 21.19 -28.78
N LYS A 520 -29.82 21.10 -27.77
CA LYS A 520 -28.57 20.33 -27.83
C LYS A 520 -28.80 18.84 -28.12
N PHE A 521 -29.75 18.20 -27.44
CA PHE A 521 -30.01 16.77 -27.63
C PHE A 521 -30.89 16.50 -28.86
N HIS A 522 -31.66 17.48 -29.32
CA HIS A 522 -32.27 17.43 -30.65
C HIS A 522 -31.20 17.46 -31.76
N GLU A 523 -30.17 18.31 -31.63
CA GLU A 523 -29.03 18.32 -32.56
C GLU A 523 -28.25 17.00 -32.54
N LEU A 524 -28.09 16.38 -31.36
CA LEU A 524 -27.53 15.02 -31.25
C LEU A 524 -28.35 14.03 -32.08
N TYR A 525 -29.68 13.98 -31.89
CA TYR A 525 -30.57 13.11 -32.66
C TYR A 525 -30.42 13.31 -34.18
N GLU A 526 -30.43 14.56 -34.67
CA GLU A 526 -30.26 14.86 -36.10
C GLU A 526 -28.88 14.45 -36.62
N THR A 527 -27.84 14.55 -35.79
CA THR A 527 -26.49 14.09 -36.13
C THR A 527 -26.46 12.57 -36.25
N LEU A 528 -27.01 11.87 -35.26
CA LEU A 528 -27.06 10.41 -35.27
C LEU A 528 -27.87 9.87 -36.44
N ARG A 529 -28.97 10.54 -36.80
CA ARG A 529 -29.80 10.19 -37.96
C ARG A 529 -29.04 10.31 -39.29
N LYS A 530 -28.12 11.27 -39.41
CA LYS A 530 -27.23 11.37 -40.58
C LYS A 530 -26.18 10.26 -40.55
N GLU A 531 -25.58 10.00 -39.39
CA GLU A 531 -24.58 8.95 -39.20
C GLU A 531 -25.14 7.55 -39.47
N SER A 532 -26.41 7.28 -39.14
CA SER A 532 -27.03 5.95 -39.26
C SER A 532 -27.08 5.41 -40.70
N SER A 533 -27.01 6.29 -41.70
CA SER A 533 -26.89 5.90 -43.11
C SER A 533 -25.62 5.08 -43.42
N SER A 534 -24.58 5.23 -42.58
CA SER A 534 -23.29 4.52 -42.69
C SER A 534 -23.19 3.30 -41.78
N TRP A 535 -24.19 3.03 -40.94
CA TRP A 535 -24.14 1.93 -39.98
C TRP A 535 -24.47 0.58 -40.64
N PRO A 536 -24.00 -0.54 -40.06
CA PRO A 536 -24.33 -1.86 -40.58
C PRO A 536 -25.85 -2.04 -40.67
N SER A 537 -26.37 -2.26 -41.88
CA SER A 537 -27.79 -2.58 -42.04
C SER A 537 -28.09 -3.91 -41.34
N SER A 538 -29.21 -4.00 -40.64
CA SER A 538 -29.70 -5.19 -39.92
C SER A 538 -30.07 -6.39 -40.82
N ARG A 539 -29.44 -6.53 -41.99
CA ARG A 539 -29.68 -7.63 -42.94
C ARG A 539 -29.09 -8.95 -42.50
#